data_AF-A0A7Y5J2I6-F1
#
_entry.id   AF-A0A7Y5J2I6-F1
#
_cell.length_a   1.000
_cell.length_b   1.000
_cell.length_c   1.000
_cell.angle_alpha   90.00
_cell.angle_beta   90.00
_cell.angle_gamma   90.00
#
_symmetry.space_group_name_H-M   'P 1'
#
loop_
_entity.id
_entity.type
_entity.pdbx_description
1 polymer ?
#
loop_
_entity_poly.entity_id
_entity_poly.type
_entity_poly.pdbx_seq_one_letter_code
_entity_poly.pdbx_strand_id
1 'polypeptide(L)' 'KRCVLTVKGLAKGKYAVQLYHDENGNGKMDFNLLGIPKEGYGFSNDARGFMSEPAFEKQLFSLDQDRTIQIRLSY' A
#
# COMPACT_ATOMS: atom_id res chain seq x y z
N LYS A 1 -8.06 12.36 -3.35
CA LYS A 1 -6.98 12.81 -4.27
C LYS A 1 -6.50 11.61 -5.10
N ARG A 2 -5.96 11.81 -6.31
CA ARG A 2 -5.38 10.73 -7.13
C ARG A 2 -3.88 10.98 -7.28
N CYS A 3 -3.07 9.97 -7.00
CA CYS A 3 -1.63 9.95 -7.23
C CYS A 3 -1.31 8.84 -8.24
N VAL A 4 -0.36 9.06 -9.14
CA VAL A 4 0.13 8.07 -10.09
C VAL A 4 1.64 7.99 -9.94
N LEU A 5 2.14 6.80 -9.60
CA LEU A 5 3.56 6.49 -9.51
C LEU A 5 3.93 5.53 -10.64
N THR A 6 5.00 5.83 -11.37
CA THR A 6 5.53 4.95 -12.41
C THR A 6 6.91 4.45 -12.01
N VAL A 7 7.04 3.14 -11.85
CA VAL A 7 8.32 2.46 -11.61
C VAL A 7 8.72 1.71 -12.88
N LYS A 8 9.93 1.93 -13.37
CA LYS A 8 10.43 1.37 -14.63
C LYS A 8 11.54 0.35 -14.38
N GLY A 9 11.74 -0.57 -15.33
CA GLY A 9 12.85 -1.53 -15.30
C GLY A 9 12.70 -2.65 -14.28
N LEU A 10 11.47 -2.96 -13.86
CA LEU A 10 11.22 -4.08 -12.95
C LEU A 10 11.34 -5.41 -13.71
N ALA A 11 12.08 -6.35 -13.12
CA ALA A 11 12.16 -7.71 -13.62
C ALA A 11 10.82 -8.44 -13.43
N LYS A 12 10.57 -9.48 -14.22
CA LYS A 12 9.39 -10.33 -14.01
C LYS A 12 9.46 -11.02 -12.65
N GLY A 13 8.34 -11.10 -11.94
CA GLY A 13 8.30 -11.69 -10.61
C GLY A 13 7.03 -11.40 -9.82
N LYS A 14 7.07 -11.71 -8.52
CA LYS A 14 5.99 -11.39 -7.59
C LYS A 14 6.36 -10.16 -6.79
N TYR A 15 5.44 -9.21 -6.72
CA TYR A 15 5.63 -7.94 -6.03
C TYR A 15 4.48 -7.69 -5.07
N ALA A 16 4.76 -6.93 -4.00
CA ALA A 16 3.77 -6.28 -3.17
C ALA A 16 4.07 -4.78 -3.15
N VAL A 17 3.01 -3.97 -3.10
CA VAL A 17 3.12 -2.52 -2.98
C VAL A 17 2.34 -2.10 -1.75
N GLN A 18 2.97 -1.29 -0.90
CA GLN A 18 2.34 -0.65 0.26
C GLN A 18 2.48 0.85 0.12
N LEU A 19 1.44 1.58 0.49
CA LEU A 19 1.38 3.03 0.37
C LEU A 19 0.90 3.63 1.69
N TYR A 20 1.55 4.71 2.09
CA TYR A 20 1.19 5.53 3.23
C TYR A 20 1.08 6.98 2.76
N HIS A 21 0.00 7.66 3.16
CA HIS A 21 -0.23 9.07 2.87
C HIS A 21 0.16 9.88 4.10
N ASP A 22 1.42 10.32 4.14
CA ASP A 22 1.91 11.24 5.17
C ASP A 22 1.30 12.63 4.95
N GLU A 23 0.26 12.95 5.72
CA GLU A 23 -0.49 14.21 5.59
C GLU A 23 0.18 15.35 6.36
N ASN A 24 0.91 15.02 7.42
CA ASN A 24 1.53 16.00 8.30
C ASN A 24 3.04 16.19 8.05
N GLY A 25 3.64 15.40 7.16
CA GLY A 25 5.02 15.54 6.69
C GLY A 25 6.07 15.06 7.68
N ASN A 26 5.74 14.14 8.59
CA ASN A 26 6.67 13.67 9.62
C ASN A 26 7.44 12.39 9.25
N GLY A 27 7.15 11.79 8.10
CA GLY A 27 7.82 10.61 7.57
C GLY A 27 7.50 9.29 8.29
N LYS A 28 6.44 9.24 9.12
CA LYS A 28 6.01 8.03 9.82
C LYS A 28 4.49 7.90 9.79
N MET A 29 3.99 6.66 9.86
CA MET A 29 2.56 6.44 10.08
C MET A 29 2.21 6.78 11.53
N ASP A 30 1.30 7.72 11.73
CA ASP A 30 0.79 8.05 13.05
C ASP A 30 -0.37 7.15 13.47
N PHE A 31 -0.42 6.82 14.75
CA PHE A 31 -1.48 6.01 15.34
C PHE A 31 -2.18 6.75 16.48
N ASN A 32 -3.43 6.39 16.75
CA ASN A 32 -4.13 6.83 17.97
C ASN A 32 -3.78 5.92 19.17
N LEU A 33 -4.33 6.23 20.35
CA LEU A 33 -4.08 5.45 21.58
C LEU A 33 -4.57 3.98 21.49
N LEU A 34 -5.44 3.67 20.53
CA LEU A 34 -5.93 2.31 20.26
C LEU A 34 -5.13 1.60 19.15
N GLY A 35 -4.06 2.21 18.64
CA GLY A 35 -3.23 1.65 17.57
C GLY A 35 -3.86 1.73 16.18
N ILE A 36 -4.87 2.58 15.97
CA ILE A 36 -5.51 2.77 14.66
C ILE A 36 -4.73 3.83 13.88
N PRO A 37 -4.38 3.57 12.60
CA PRO A 37 -3.78 4.56 11.71
C PRO A 37 -4.59 5.85 11.67
N LYS A 38 -3.92 7.00 11.78
CA LYS A 38 -4.54 8.34 11.67
C LYS A 38 -4.49 8.88 10.25
N GLU A 39 -3.68 8.26 9.40
CA GLU A 39 -3.42 8.71 8.04
C GLU A 39 -3.72 7.59 7.05
N GLY A 40 -3.89 7.97 5.78
CA GLY A 40 -4.31 7.04 4.73
C GLY A 40 -3.27 5.97 4.46
N TYR A 41 -3.68 4.70 4.40
CA TYR A 41 -2.78 3.58 4.07
C TYR A 41 -3.44 2.60 3.10
N GLY A 42 -2.65 1.84 2.35
CA GLY A 42 -3.18 0.84 1.43
C GLY A 42 -2.15 -0.16 0.94
N PHE A 43 -2.64 -1.32 0.51
CA PHE A 43 -1.84 -2.45 0.05
C PHE A 43 -2.28 -2.89 -1.35
N SER A 44 -1.36 -3.46 -2.13
CA SER A 44 -1.70 -4.14 -3.38
C SER A 44 -2.74 -5.24 -3.16
N ASN A 45 -3.54 -5.51 -4.20
CA ASN A 45 -4.75 -6.33 -4.15
C ASN A 45 -5.86 -5.81 -3.22
N ASP A 46 -5.78 -4.54 -2.78
CA ASP A 46 -6.64 -3.98 -1.73
C ASP A 46 -6.72 -4.88 -0.49
N ALA A 47 -5.59 -5.54 -0.16
CA ALA A 47 -5.53 -6.46 0.95
C ALA A 47 -5.82 -5.71 2.26
N ARG A 48 -6.64 -6.31 3.12
CA ARG A 48 -7.03 -5.73 4.43
C ARG A 48 -6.79 -6.72 5.55
N GLY A 49 -6.17 -6.25 6.62
CA GLY A 49 -6.20 -6.93 7.92
C GLY A 49 -7.28 -6.33 8.82
N PHE A 50 -7.66 -7.04 9.88
CA PHE A 50 -8.73 -6.63 10.79
C PHE A 50 -8.23 -5.72 11.92
N MET A 51 -7.07 -6.04 12.49
CA MET A 51 -6.41 -5.26 13.55
C MET A 51 -4.90 -5.10 13.32
N SER A 52 -4.41 -5.51 12.14
CA SER A 52 -3.00 -5.50 11.77
C SER A 52 -2.88 -5.31 10.26
N GLU A 53 -1.64 -5.18 9.79
CA GLU A 53 -1.35 -5.30 8.37
C GLU A 53 -1.83 -6.66 7.81
N PRO A 54 -2.29 -6.72 6.55
CA PRO A 54 -2.65 -7.98 5.91
C PRO A 54 -1.42 -8.86 5.71
N ALA A 55 -1.62 -10.18 5.74
CA ALA A 55 -0.56 -11.14 5.41
C ALA A 55 0.12 -10.80 4.08
N PHE A 56 1.44 -10.90 4.03
CA PHE A 56 2.25 -10.51 2.87
C PHE A 56 1.80 -11.23 1.59
N GLU A 57 1.46 -12.51 1.70
CA GLU A 57 0.99 -13.34 0.59
C GLU A 57 -0.29 -12.79 -0.04
N LYS A 58 -1.16 -12.13 0.74
CA LYS A 58 -2.39 -11.50 0.22
C LYS A 58 -2.10 -10.23 -0.57
N GLN A 59 -0.95 -9.61 -0.33
CA GLN A 59 -0.52 -8.40 -1.04
C GLN A 59 0.18 -8.73 -2.37
N LEU A 60 0.63 -9.97 -2.57
CA LEU A 60 1.41 -10.35 -3.74
C LEU A 60 0.60 -10.36 -5.04
N PHE A 61 1.16 -9.78 -6.10
CA PHE A 61 0.68 -9.93 -7.47
C PHE A 61 1.83 -10.30 -8.41
N SER A 62 1.52 -11.02 -9.48
CA SER A 62 2.49 -11.32 -10.55
C SER A 62 2.63 -10.13 -11.50
N LEU A 63 3.89 -9.82 -11.82
CA LEU A 63 4.30 -8.84 -12.82
C LEU A 63 5.03 -9.60 -13.94
N ASP A 64 4.29 -10.00 -14.97
CA ASP A 64 4.82 -10.72 -16.13
C ASP A 64 5.04 -9.80 -17.35
N GLN A 65 4.45 -8.60 -17.30
CA GLN A 65 4.50 -7.52 -18.29
C GLN A 65 4.19 -6.19 -17.60
N ASP A 66 4.33 -5.07 -18.33
CA ASP A 66 3.96 -3.74 -17.84
C ASP A 66 2.50 -3.74 -17.37
N ARG A 67 2.30 -3.27 -16.14
CA ARG A 67 1.00 -3.35 -15.46
C ARG A 67 0.73 -2.07 -14.67
N THR A 68 -0.50 -1.61 -14.77
CA THR A 68 -1.04 -0.62 -13.82
C THR A 68 -1.87 -1.34 -12.78
N ILE A 69 -1.61 -1.06 -11.50
CA ILE A 69 -2.46 -1.49 -10.39
C ILE A 69 -3.09 -0.27 -9.73
N GLN A 70 -4.30 -0.43 -9.23
CA GLN A 70 -4.97 0.58 -8.43
C GLN A 70 -5.00 0.11 -6.97
N ILE A 71 -4.63 1.00 -6.06
CA ILE A 71 -4.69 0.76 -4.62
C ILE A 71 -5.62 1.81 -4.03
N ARG A 72 -6.61 1.36 -3.25
CA ARG A 72 -7.49 2.25 -2.50
C ARG A 72 -6.94 2.46 -1.09
N LEU A 73 -6.71 3.72 -0.73
CA LEU A 73 -6.31 4.07 0.63
C LEU A 73 -7.52 4.00 1.56
N SER A 74 -7.31 3.38 2.72
CA SER A 74 -8.18 3.39 3.89
C SER A 74 -7.72 4.47 4.85
N TYR A 75 -8.68 5.15 5.49
CA TYR A 75 -8.50 6.21 6.48
C TYR A 75 -9.35 5.88 7.71
#